data_AF-A0A925NUS4-F1
#
_entry.id   AF-A0A925NUS4-F1
#
_cell.length_a   1.000
_cell.length_b   1.000
_cell.length_c   1.000
_cell.angle_alpha   90.00
_cell.angle_beta   90.00
_cell.angle_gamma   90.00
#
_symmetry.space_group_name_H-M   'P 1'
#
loop_
_entity.id
_entity.type
_entity.pdbx_description
1 polymer ?
#
loop_
_entity_poly.entity_id
_entity_poly.type
_entity_poly.pdbx_seq_one_letter_code
_entity_poly.pdbx_strand_id
1 'polypeptide(L)'
;MGTPKMISHLKLLTPSSLQRSLPGWWMIFVVVLPRLCAAAGTELPPALRVYQVGDIAPADLVTPYLLAVPDPVETARLRAIEGVRSPSVFRHNTTENEIAVQELTNNWFSTRQRFVEILKKSYSNYPLSKTETTAPTFLRFTEVFRVEYPTDVFSLPLAQTWAVGGADQEAVEGFSTLLREVMRRRILSDSPVPPELPGDARVRLISTPPTPGTNLSGLNLYRTNFVSLEQTRSIVRAQLAGDSWSGDEFLPAFIRANCWFDQALTAQLRTQNVAAIIANTWISPGEIVVAKGSVIDDQAKAALDQLRLRVNRASSPASRQRPVAPPVPWWKTNLQDPLFWIVAGILVLIAAGTLVWRAFRSPRVDLVPGTVRDSKLLRLASTRRTGHDSLMEKVLTSEIIQRLFGQRQTMIETQLSVTSGAMALESRLGRVERQMHSRFHAYERRIVELEKELAESEELSRELIRAKIRNVKLELQAAQAQDQDSKDQTGPRLNLN
;
A
#
# COMPACT_ATOMS: atom_id res chain seq x y z
N MET A 1 -52.08 6.06 -19.89
CA MET A 1 -50.63 6.32 -20.01
C MET A 1 -49.93 5.08 -19.48
N GLY A 2 -49.53 4.07 -20.26
CA GLY A 2 -48.94 4.09 -21.60
C GLY A 2 -47.46 3.69 -21.48
N THR A 3 -47.19 2.45 -21.04
CA THR A 3 -45.83 1.88 -20.95
C THR A 3 -45.37 1.40 -22.32
N PRO A 4 -44.11 1.64 -22.73
CA PRO A 4 -43.53 0.91 -23.84
C PRO A 4 -42.59 -0.20 -23.37
N LYS A 5 -42.98 -1.43 -23.70
CA LYS A 5 -42.11 -2.60 -23.91
C LYS A 5 -41.21 -2.32 -25.14
N MET A 6 -39.89 -2.46 -24.99
CA MET A 6 -39.00 -2.79 -26.12
C MET A 6 -37.94 -3.79 -25.62
N ILE A 7 -38.08 -5.05 -26.01
CA ILE A 7 -37.36 -5.73 -27.11
C ILE A 7 -35.93 -6.11 -26.69
N SER A 8 -35.86 -7.34 -26.19
CA SER A 8 -34.74 -8.27 -26.22
C SER A 8 -34.15 -8.43 -27.62
N HIS A 9 -32.82 -8.33 -27.78
CA HIS A 9 -31.98 -9.18 -28.62
C HIS A 9 -30.52 -8.69 -28.54
N LEU A 10 -29.65 -9.38 -27.80
CA LEU A 10 -28.21 -9.30 -28.02
C LEU A 10 -27.60 -10.69 -27.83
N LYS A 11 -27.22 -11.27 -28.97
CA LYS A 11 -26.60 -12.58 -29.10
C LYS A 11 -25.17 -12.53 -28.59
N LEU A 12 -24.84 -13.56 -27.83
CA LEU A 12 -23.51 -13.99 -27.41
C LEU A 12 -22.60 -14.17 -28.64
N LEU A 13 -21.40 -13.58 -28.60
CA LEU A 13 -20.27 -13.93 -29.46
C LEU A 13 -19.13 -14.42 -28.58
N THR A 14 -18.92 -15.74 -28.60
CA THR A 14 -17.75 -16.43 -28.08
C THR A 14 -16.59 -16.32 -29.08
N PRO A 15 -15.34 -16.06 -28.66
CA PRO A 15 -14.19 -16.27 -29.52
C PRO A 15 -13.53 -17.61 -29.15
N SER A 16 -13.80 -18.65 -29.94
CA SER A 16 -13.01 -19.87 -29.98
C SER A 16 -12.48 -20.08 -31.39
N SER A 17 -11.24 -20.56 -31.48
CA SER A 17 -10.55 -21.10 -32.65
C SER A 17 -10.05 -20.09 -33.71
N LEU A 18 -8.75 -19.82 -33.68
CA LEU A 18 -7.91 -19.74 -34.89
C LEU A 18 -6.43 -19.89 -34.51
N GLN A 19 -6.04 -21.16 -34.38
CA GLN A 19 -4.66 -21.63 -34.26
C GLN A 19 -4.38 -22.48 -35.51
N ARG A 20 -3.77 -21.86 -36.54
CA ARG A 20 -3.08 -22.50 -37.68
C ARG A 20 -2.02 -21.51 -38.16
N SER A 21 -0.75 -21.69 -37.81
CA SER A 21 0.26 -22.37 -38.63
C SER A 21 0.41 -21.78 -40.04
N LEU A 22 1.37 -20.88 -40.23
CA LEU A 22 2.03 -20.69 -41.52
C LEU A 22 3.55 -20.53 -41.30
N PRO A 23 4.39 -21.31 -42.01
CA PRO A 23 5.84 -21.26 -41.93
C PRO A 23 6.41 -20.15 -42.81
N GLY A 24 7.68 -19.84 -42.57
CA GLY A 24 8.38 -18.70 -43.14
C GLY A 24 8.42 -18.64 -44.66
N TRP A 25 8.44 -17.39 -45.14
CA TRP A 25 9.01 -16.89 -46.39
C TRP A 25 8.76 -15.38 -46.34
N TRP A 26 9.81 -14.56 -46.17
CA TRP A 26 9.94 -13.14 -46.59
C TRP A 26 11.30 -12.64 -46.09
N MET A 27 12.35 -13.23 -46.65
CA MET A 27 13.65 -12.57 -46.83
C MET A 27 13.66 -12.06 -48.28
N ILE A 28 14.25 -10.87 -48.48
CA ILE A 28 14.60 -10.23 -49.78
C ILE A 28 13.56 -9.21 -50.30
N PHE A 29 13.77 -7.94 -49.93
CA PHE A 29 13.76 -6.74 -50.80
C PHE A 29 14.62 -5.70 -50.06
N VAL A 30 15.94 -5.63 -50.32
CA VAL A 30 16.60 -4.79 -51.34
C VAL A 30 16.25 -3.31 -51.22
N VAL A 31 17.11 -2.62 -50.46
CA VAL A 31 17.81 -1.36 -50.79
C VAL A 31 17.34 -0.65 -52.07
N VAL A 32 16.87 0.59 -51.92
CA VAL A 32 17.17 1.83 -52.70
C VAL A 32 15.98 2.77 -52.55
N LEU A 33 16.08 3.74 -51.63
CA LEU A 33 15.46 5.06 -51.76
C LEU A 33 16.04 6.06 -50.74
N PRO A 34 17.32 6.48 -50.85
CA PRO A 34 17.76 7.75 -50.33
C PRO A 34 17.69 8.77 -51.48
N ARG A 35 16.85 9.81 -51.33
CA ARG A 35 16.86 11.12 -52.03
C ARG A 35 15.46 11.50 -52.50
N LEU A 36 14.70 12.13 -51.60
CA LEU A 36 13.70 13.16 -51.92
C LEU A 36 13.24 13.85 -50.62
N CYS A 37 14.18 14.31 -49.81
CA CYS A 37 13.94 15.33 -48.78
C CYS A 37 15.00 16.43 -48.95
N ALA A 38 15.07 17.00 -50.15
CA ALA A 38 15.77 18.25 -50.37
C ALA A 38 14.87 19.38 -49.85
N ALA A 39 15.21 19.85 -48.66
CA ALA A 39 15.03 21.20 -48.15
C ALA A 39 14.13 22.13 -48.99
N ALA A 40 12.82 22.13 -48.69
CA ALA A 40 12.11 23.40 -48.67
C ALA A 40 12.63 24.13 -47.42
N GLY A 41 13.41 25.19 -47.61
CA GLY A 41 13.87 26.05 -46.53
C GLY A 41 12.68 26.68 -45.84
N THR A 42 12.15 26.02 -44.81
CA THR A 42 11.35 26.69 -43.79
C THR A 42 12.34 27.52 -42.99
N GLU A 43 12.66 28.72 -43.48
CA GLU A 43 13.28 29.73 -42.66
C GLU A 43 12.42 29.87 -41.40
N LEU A 44 12.99 29.53 -40.25
CA LEU A 44 12.33 29.76 -38.97
C LEU A 44 11.96 31.24 -38.95
N PRO A 45 10.67 31.62 -38.90
CA PRO A 45 10.31 33.01 -39.00
C PRO A 45 11.05 33.82 -37.92
N PRO A 46 11.61 34.98 -38.30
CA PRO A 46 12.47 35.77 -37.44
C PRO A 46 11.71 36.15 -36.16
N ALA A 47 12.21 35.65 -35.03
CA ALA A 47 11.64 35.75 -33.69
C ALA A 47 10.20 35.21 -33.57
N LEU A 48 10.03 34.05 -32.91
CA LEU A 48 8.73 33.59 -32.43
C LEU A 48 8.03 34.74 -31.68
N ARG A 49 7.01 35.33 -32.31
CA ARG A 49 6.17 36.37 -31.69
C ARG A 49 5.57 35.81 -30.41
N VAL A 50 5.40 36.67 -29.41
CA VAL A 50 4.71 36.31 -28.17
C VAL A 50 3.23 36.31 -28.44
N TYR A 51 2.67 35.14 -28.75
CA TYR A 51 1.24 34.96 -28.96
C TYR A 51 0.50 34.88 -27.62
N GLN A 52 -0.68 35.49 -27.56
CA GLN A 52 -1.62 35.38 -26.45
C GLN A 52 -2.82 34.51 -26.83
N VAL A 53 -3.53 34.01 -25.82
CA VAL A 53 -4.78 33.26 -26.03
C VAL A 53 -5.81 34.20 -26.64
N GLY A 54 -6.42 33.79 -27.75
CA GLY A 54 -7.35 34.61 -28.54
C GLY A 54 -6.73 35.29 -29.77
N ASP A 55 -5.40 35.30 -29.91
CA ASP A 55 -4.75 35.81 -31.12
C ASP A 55 -5.04 34.90 -32.33
N ILE A 56 -5.06 35.46 -33.54
CA ILE A 56 -5.23 34.70 -34.78
C ILE A 56 -3.86 34.44 -35.40
N ALA A 57 -3.54 33.18 -35.70
CA ALA A 57 -2.26 32.82 -36.30
C ALA A 57 -2.15 33.36 -37.75
N PRO A 58 -1.15 34.21 -38.06
CA PRO A 58 -1.03 34.81 -39.39
C PRO A 58 -0.53 33.83 -40.48
N ALA A 59 0.08 32.71 -40.07
CA ALA A 59 0.61 31.66 -40.92
C ALA A 59 0.58 30.31 -40.19
N ASP A 60 0.76 29.20 -40.92
CA ASP A 60 0.88 27.87 -40.33
C ASP A 60 2.14 27.80 -39.47
N LEU A 61 1.95 27.53 -38.17
CA LEU A 61 3.05 27.42 -37.21
C LEU A 61 3.45 25.95 -37.11
N VAL A 62 4.53 25.57 -37.80
CA VAL A 62 5.06 24.20 -37.81
C VAL A 62 6.20 24.07 -36.81
N THR A 63 6.21 23.01 -36.00
CA THR A 63 7.32 22.75 -35.07
C THR A 63 8.43 21.91 -35.70
N PRO A 64 9.71 22.33 -35.66
CA PRO A 64 10.82 21.50 -36.11
C PRO A 64 11.27 20.46 -35.07
N TYR A 65 10.71 20.50 -33.86
CA TYR A 65 11.09 19.62 -32.75
C TYR A 65 9.89 18.83 -32.23
N LEU A 66 10.15 17.66 -31.66
CA LEU A 66 9.14 16.88 -30.94
C LEU A 66 8.74 17.63 -29.65
N LEU A 67 7.53 18.18 -29.56
CA LEU A 67 7.05 18.92 -28.38
C LEU A 67 6.21 18.00 -27.49
N ALA A 68 6.22 18.27 -26.17
CA ALA A 68 5.49 17.49 -25.17
C ALA A 68 4.56 18.45 -24.40
N VAL A 69 3.45 18.80 -25.02
CA VAL A 69 2.59 19.90 -24.59
C VAL A 69 1.64 19.42 -23.49
N PRO A 70 1.57 20.05 -22.31
CA PRO A 70 0.64 19.66 -21.27
C PRO A 70 -0.80 19.84 -21.75
N ASP A 71 -1.60 18.79 -21.66
CA ASP A 71 -3.04 18.82 -21.96
C ASP A 71 -3.82 18.93 -20.64
N PRO A 72 -4.43 20.10 -20.32
CA PRO A 72 -5.12 20.30 -19.06
C PRO A 72 -6.38 19.43 -18.93
N VAL A 73 -7.07 19.13 -20.04
CA VAL A 73 -8.32 18.35 -20.03
C VAL A 73 -8.01 16.88 -19.78
N GLU A 74 -7.05 16.33 -20.53
CA GLU A 74 -6.62 14.94 -20.32
C GLU A 74 -5.93 14.78 -18.97
N THR A 75 -5.16 15.77 -18.53
CA THR A 75 -4.60 15.79 -17.18
C THR A 75 -5.70 15.72 -16.13
N ALA A 76 -6.75 16.55 -16.21
CA ALA A 76 -7.87 16.50 -15.27
C ALA A 76 -8.58 15.14 -15.28
N ARG A 77 -8.76 14.54 -16.45
CA ARG A 77 -9.34 13.20 -16.60
C ARG A 77 -8.49 12.12 -15.92
N LEU A 78 -7.19 12.08 -16.20
CA LEU A 78 -6.26 11.14 -15.56
C LEU A 78 -6.18 11.35 -14.06
N ARG A 79 -6.20 12.61 -13.62
CA ARG A 79 -6.22 12.99 -12.20
C ARG A 79 -7.48 12.48 -11.48
N ALA A 80 -8.64 12.57 -12.12
CA ALA A 80 -9.89 12.02 -11.57
C ALA A 80 -9.81 10.48 -11.46
N ILE A 81 -9.32 9.80 -12.50
CA ILE A 81 -9.15 8.34 -12.51
C ILE A 81 -8.18 7.88 -11.41
N GLU A 82 -7.02 8.54 -11.29
CA GLU A 82 -6.00 8.17 -10.29
C GLU A 82 -6.38 8.60 -8.87
N GLY A 83 -7.18 9.67 -8.73
CA GLY A 83 -7.78 10.06 -7.46
C GLY A 83 -8.69 8.97 -6.88
N VAL A 84 -9.45 8.27 -7.72
CA VAL A 84 -10.27 7.12 -7.31
C VAL A 84 -9.41 5.92 -6.93
N ARG A 85 -8.28 5.70 -7.63
CA ARG A 85 -7.34 4.59 -7.34
C ARG A 85 -6.53 4.78 -6.07
N SER A 86 -6.36 6.03 -5.63
CA SER A 86 -5.63 6.34 -4.41
C SER A 86 -6.33 5.71 -3.20
N PRO A 87 -5.58 5.01 -2.34
CA PRO A 87 -6.16 4.25 -1.23
C PRO A 87 -6.83 5.20 -0.23
N SER A 88 -7.95 4.73 0.33
CA SER A 88 -8.63 5.44 1.42
C SER A 88 -7.81 5.35 2.70
N VAL A 89 -7.81 6.43 3.49
CA VAL A 89 -7.05 6.52 4.72
C VAL A 89 -7.94 6.24 5.91
N PHE A 90 -7.49 5.34 6.77
CA PHE A 90 -8.11 5.02 8.05
C PHE A 90 -7.14 5.35 9.17
N ARG A 91 -7.68 5.87 10.27
CA ARG A 91 -6.92 6.07 11.51
C ARG A 91 -7.18 4.90 12.45
N HIS A 92 -6.13 4.42 13.10
CA HIS A 92 -6.17 3.35 14.09
C HIS A 92 -5.75 3.89 15.45
N ASN A 93 -6.67 3.89 16.41
CA ASN A 93 -6.37 4.26 17.77
C ASN A 93 -6.11 3.04 18.64
N THR A 94 -4.87 2.90 19.07
CA THR A 94 -4.48 1.82 19.97
C THR A 94 -4.96 2.06 21.40
N THR A 95 -5.29 3.31 21.78
CA THR A 95 -5.71 3.63 23.15
C THR A 95 -7.14 3.21 23.46
N GLU A 96 -8.01 3.03 22.46
CA GLU A 96 -9.41 2.61 22.66
C GLU A 96 -9.51 1.26 23.38
N ASN A 97 -8.53 0.39 23.19
CA ASN A 97 -8.48 -0.90 23.88
C ASN A 97 -8.32 -0.71 25.40
N GLU A 98 -7.35 0.09 25.82
CA GLU A 98 -7.12 0.34 27.25
C GLU A 98 -8.30 1.11 27.88
N ILE A 99 -8.90 2.05 27.14
CA ILE A 99 -10.11 2.77 27.60
C ILE A 99 -11.26 1.78 27.82
N ALA A 100 -11.51 0.86 26.88
CA ALA A 100 -12.58 -0.14 27.02
C ALA A 100 -12.36 -1.08 28.21
N VAL A 101 -11.11 -1.52 28.44
CA VAL A 101 -10.76 -2.34 29.61
C VAL A 101 -10.92 -1.56 30.92
N GLN A 102 -10.52 -0.29 30.93
CA GLN A 102 -10.71 0.58 32.09
C GLN A 102 -12.21 0.79 32.40
N GLU A 103 -13.04 0.96 31.37
CA GLU A 103 -14.49 1.08 31.56
C GLU A 103 -15.13 -0.21 32.04
N LEU A 104 -14.72 -1.37 31.50
CA LEU A 104 -15.15 -2.69 31.97
C LEU A 104 -14.85 -2.87 33.45
N THR A 105 -13.60 -2.64 33.85
CA THR A 105 -13.17 -2.79 35.25
C THR A 105 -13.91 -1.81 36.18
N ASN A 106 -14.05 -0.55 35.80
CA ASN A 106 -14.80 0.44 36.58
C ASN A 106 -16.29 0.06 36.73
N ASN A 107 -16.93 -0.36 35.64
CA ASN A 107 -18.32 -0.79 35.66
C ASN A 107 -18.49 -2.03 36.56
N TRP A 108 -17.57 -2.99 36.46
CA TRP A 108 -17.56 -4.18 37.29
C TRP A 108 -17.45 -3.84 38.79
N PHE A 109 -16.46 -3.03 39.17
CA PHE A 109 -16.27 -2.63 40.57
C PHE A 109 -17.45 -1.84 41.13
N SER A 110 -18.01 -0.91 40.34
CA SER A 110 -19.18 -0.14 40.77
C SER A 110 -20.42 -1.02 40.96
N THR A 111 -20.65 -2.00 40.08
CA THR A 111 -21.73 -2.98 40.19
C THR A 111 -21.57 -3.84 41.44
N ARG A 112 -20.36 -4.38 41.67
CA ARG A 112 -20.04 -5.13 42.89
C ARG A 112 -20.26 -4.30 44.16
N GLN A 113 -19.75 -3.08 44.19
CA GLN A 113 -19.88 -2.20 45.36
C GLN A 113 -21.35 -1.93 45.67
N ARG A 114 -22.16 -1.63 44.66
CA ARG A 114 -23.61 -1.42 44.82
C ARG A 114 -24.31 -2.68 45.32
N PHE A 115 -23.99 -3.84 44.75
CA PHE A 115 -24.53 -5.12 45.21
C PHE A 115 -24.22 -5.36 46.69
N VAL A 116 -22.97 -5.20 47.10
CA VAL A 116 -22.53 -5.38 48.50
C VAL A 116 -23.21 -4.37 49.43
N GLU A 117 -23.39 -3.12 49.01
CA GLU A 117 -24.07 -2.10 49.82
C GLU A 117 -25.54 -2.47 50.08
N ILE A 118 -26.26 -2.87 49.02
CA ILE A 118 -27.66 -3.26 49.13
C ILE A 118 -27.81 -4.57 49.91
N LEU A 119 -26.85 -5.49 49.76
CA LEU A 119 -26.78 -6.74 50.53
C LEU A 119 -26.61 -6.47 52.03
N LYS A 120 -25.69 -5.56 52.42
CA LYS A 120 -25.48 -5.16 53.83
C LYS A 120 -26.70 -4.48 54.46
N LYS A 121 -27.54 -3.81 53.66
CA LYS A 121 -28.82 -3.24 54.14
C LYS A 121 -29.88 -4.31 54.37
N SER A 122 -29.85 -5.39 53.58
CA SER A 122 -30.86 -6.46 53.60
C SER A 122 -30.53 -7.58 54.58
N TYR A 123 -29.24 -7.82 54.85
CA TYR A 123 -28.73 -8.86 55.73
C TYR A 123 -27.88 -8.26 56.84
N SER A 124 -28.16 -8.63 58.10
CA SER A 124 -27.43 -8.10 59.27
C SER A 124 -25.98 -8.60 59.36
N ASN A 125 -25.69 -9.76 58.76
CA ASN A 125 -24.39 -10.41 58.79
C ASN A 125 -23.78 -10.41 57.38
N TYR A 126 -22.62 -9.78 57.23
CA TYR A 126 -21.80 -9.84 56.02
C TYR A 126 -20.34 -10.11 56.42
N PRO A 127 -19.61 -11.03 55.75
CA PRO A 127 -20.02 -11.85 54.60
C PRO A 127 -21.06 -12.93 54.93
N LEU A 128 -21.85 -13.35 53.94
CA LEU A 128 -22.83 -14.42 54.07
C LEU A 128 -22.15 -15.80 54.05
N SER A 129 -22.70 -16.75 54.78
CA SER A 129 -22.29 -18.16 54.73
C SER A 129 -22.73 -18.82 53.42
N LYS A 130 -22.03 -19.89 53.01
CA LYS A 130 -22.37 -20.66 51.79
C LYS A 130 -23.77 -21.28 51.82
N THR A 131 -24.33 -21.50 53.01
CA THR A 131 -25.70 -22.00 53.19
C THR A 131 -26.75 -20.90 53.04
N GLU A 132 -26.40 -19.66 53.39
CA GLU A 132 -27.30 -18.52 53.20
C GLU A 132 -27.38 -18.10 51.73
N THR A 133 -26.29 -18.26 50.96
CA THR A 133 -26.28 -17.95 49.52
C THR A 133 -27.05 -18.94 48.65
N THR A 134 -27.47 -20.08 49.21
CA THR A 134 -28.38 -21.05 48.56
C THR A 134 -29.82 -20.91 49.07
N ALA A 135 -30.08 -20.04 50.05
CA ALA A 135 -31.41 -19.85 50.60
C ALA A 135 -32.36 -19.19 49.58
N PRO A 136 -33.66 -19.54 49.57
CA PRO A 136 -34.65 -18.93 48.67
C PRO A 136 -34.77 -17.40 48.83
N THR A 137 -34.48 -16.88 50.02
CA THR A 137 -34.46 -15.44 50.30
C THR A 137 -33.37 -14.73 49.53
N PHE A 138 -32.17 -15.32 49.44
CA PHE A 138 -31.05 -14.79 48.65
C PHE A 138 -31.35 -14.83 47.15
N LEU A 139 -31.95 -15.93 46.66
CA LEU A 139 -32.36 -16.01 45.25
C LEU A 139 -33.38 -14.93 44.87
N ARG A 140 -34.36 -14.68 45.75
CA ARG A 140 -35.32 -13.58 45.56
C ARG A 140 -34.64 -12.21 45.59
N PHE A 141 -33.67 -12.02 46.49
CA PHE A 141 -32.87 -10.80 46.54
C PHE A 141 -32.09 -10.58 45.23
N THR A 142 -31.43 -11.61 44.71
CA THR A 142 -30.69 -11.53 43.44
C THR A 142 -31.61 -11.22 42.26
N GLU A 143 -32.83 -11.76 42.26
CA GLU A 143 -33.82 -11.46 41.22
C GLU A 143 -34.29 -10.00 41.28
N VAL A 144 -34.59 -9.49 42.48
CA VAL A 144 -34.97 -8.08 42.68
C VAL A 144 -33.82 -7.16 42.26
N PHE A 145 -32.59 -7.47 42.66
CA PHE A 145 -31.41 -6.70 42.28
C PHE A 145 -31.23 -6.67 40.76
N ARG A 146 -31.44 -7.80 40.07
CA ARG A 146 -31.35 -7.90 38.60
C ARG A 146 -32.41 -7.06 37.89
N VAL A 147 -33.63 -7.00 38.44
CA VAL A 147 -34.72 -6.17 37.89
C VAL A 147 -34.46 -4.68 38.11
N GLU A 148 -33.95 -4.30 39.29
CA GLU A 148 -33.66 -2.90 39.64
C GLU A 148 -32.40 -2.36 38.94
N TYR A 149 -31.41 -3.23 38.75
CA TYR A 149 -30.15 -2.93 38.09
C TYR A 149 -29.93 -3.91 36.94
N PRO A 150 -30.57 -3.69 35.79
CA PRO A 150 -30.33 -4.49 34.60
C PRO A 150 -28.89 -4.27 34.15
N THR A 151 -28.01 -5.10 34.69
CA THR A 151 -26.62 -5.23 34.30
C THR A 151 -26.45 -6.64 33.81
N ASP A 152 -26.06 -6.77 32.55
CA ASP A 152 -25.87 -8.07 31.89
C ASP A 152 -24.68 -8.84 32.49
N VAL A 153 -24.00 -8.33 33.52
CA VAL A 153 -22.94 -9.03 34.26
C VAL A 153 -23.50 -10.06 35.22
N PHE A 154 -24.72 -9.82 35.69
CA PHE A 154 -25.14 -10.34 36.98
C PHE A 154 -25.62 -11.79 36.87
N SER A 155 -24.68 -12.72 37.08
CA SER A 155 -24.96 -14.15 37.18
C SER A 155 -25.12 -14.59 38.64
N LEU A 156 -25.90 -15.64 38.88
CA LEU A 156 -26.07 -16.20 40.22
C LEU A 156 -24.73 -16.66 40.85
N PRO A 157 -23.84 -17.38 40.15
CA PRO A 157 -22.52 -17.75 40.70
C PRO A 157 -21.69 -16.54 41.13
N LEU A 158 -21.74 -15.45 40.35
CA LEU A 158 -21.04 -14.22 40.68
C LEU A 158 -21.64 -13.56 41.93
N ALA A 159 -22.96 -13.47 42.01
CA ALA A 159 -23.66 -12.94 43.17
C ALA A 159 -23.33 -13.71 44.46
N GLN A 160 -23.28 -15.05 44.39
CA GLN A 160 -22.86 -15.91 45.49
C GLN A 160 -21.41 -15.65 45.90
N THR A 161 -20.51 -15.47 44.92
CA THR A 161 -19.09 -15.16 45.17
C THR A 161 -18.94 -13.82 45.88
N TRP A 162 -19.64 -12.78 45.41
CA TRP A 162 -19.65 -11.45 46.04
C TRP A 162 -20.28 -11.46 47.44
N ALA A 163 -21.34 -12.24 47.65
CA ALA A 163 -22.02 -12.36 48.94
C ALA A 163 -21.14 -12.98 50.04
N VAL A 164 -20.30 -13.96 49.68
CA VAL A 164 -19.32 -14.58 50.59
C VAL A 164 -18.08 -13.68 50.81
N GLY A 165 -17.97 -12.57 50.07
CA GLY A 165 -16.78 -11.72 50.10
C GLY A 165 -15.58 -12.32 49.35
N GLY A 166 -15.83 -13.27 48.45
CA GLY A 166 -14.80 -13.87 47.60
C GLY A 166 -14.14 -12.85 46.67
N ALA A 167 -12.93 -13.18 46.23
CA ALA A 167 -12.25 -12.44 45.17
C ALA A 167 -12.84 -12.85 43.80
N ASP A 168 -13.09 -11.84 42.97
CA ASP A 168 -13.65 -11.95 41.62
C ASP A 168 -12.64 -11.49 40.56
N GLN A 169 -11.37 -11.31 40.96
CA GLN A 169 -10.28 -10.82 40.12
C GLN A 169 -10.04 -11.71 38.91
N GLU A 170 -10.13 -13.04 39.08
CA GLU A 170 -9.92 -14.00 38.00
C GLU A 170 -10.94 -13.82 36.86
N ALA A 171 -12.23 -13.59 37.20
CA ALA A 171 -13.27 -13.34 36.21
C ALA A 171 -13.03 -12.02 35.46
N VAL A 172 -12.69 -10.95 36.18
CA VAL A 172 -12.39 -9.64 35.59
C VAL A 172 -11.16 -9.70 34.68
N GLU A 173 -10.12 -10.41 35.11
CA GLU A 173 -8.90 -10.59 34.32
C GLU A 173 -9.15 -11.43 33.07
N GLY A 174 -9.98 -12.48 33.17
CA GLY A 174 -10.45 -13.26 32.03
C GLY A 174 -11.17 -12.40 30.98
N PHE A 175 -12.16 -11.60 31.42
CA PHE A 175 -12.88 -10.69 30.53
C PHE A 175 -11.98 -9.59 29.95
N SER A 176 -11.07 -9.03 30.76
CA SER A 176 -10.12 -8.01 30.29
C SER A 176 -9.17 -8.58 29.23
N THR A 177 -8.71 -9.82 29.42
CA THR A 177 -7.82 -10.51 28.47
C THR A 177 -8.55 -10.80 27.16
N LEU A 178 -9.78 -11.31 27.23
CA LEU A 178 -10.62 -11.54 26.06
C LEU A 178 -10.90 -10.24 25.31
N LEU A 179 -11.27 -9.17 26.02
CA LEU A 179 -11.53 -7.86 25.43
C LEU A 179 -10.28 -7.31 24.72
N ARG A 180 -9.10 -7.41 25.35
CA ARG A 180 -7.83 -6.98 24.73
C ARG A 180 -7.53 -7.75 23.45
N GLU A 181 -7.72 -9.06 23.45
CA GLU A 181 -7.47 -9.90 22.28
C GLU A 181 -8.44 -9.60 21.14
N VAL A 182 -9.72 -9.40 21.45
CA VAL A 182 -10.73 -9.03 20.46
C VAL A 182 -10.45 -7.64 19.89
N MET A 183 -10.17 -6.65 20.74
CA MET A 183 -9.90 -5.26 20.35
C MET A 183 -8.50 -5.05 19.75
N ARG A 184 -7.63 -6.07 19.77
CA ARG A 184 -6.39 -6.09 18.98
C ARG A 184 -6.69 -6.11 17.47
N ARG A 185 -7.87 -6.59 17.07
CA ARG A 185 -8.34 -6.57 15.68
C ARG A 185 -8.69 -5.13 15.26
N ARG A 186 -8.72 -4.88 13.96
CA ARG A 186 -9.08 -3.56 13.40
C ARG A 186 -10.59 -3.48 13.24
N ILE A 187 -11.25 -2.88 14.22
CA ILE A 187 -12.70 -2.79 14.34
C ILE A 187 -13.15 -1.45 13.75
N LEU A 188 -13.89 -1.51 12.66
CA LEU A 188 -14.49 -0.33 12.03
C LEU A 188 -15.75 0.09 12.80
N SER A 189 -15.95 1.40 12.88
CA SER A 189 -17.24 1.97 13.28
C SER A 189 -18.32 1.57 12.27
N ASP A 190 -19.54 1.37 12.76
CA ASP A 190 -20.72 1.12 11.92
C ASP A 190 -21.16 2.35 11.11
N SER A 191 -20.44 3.47 11.26
CA SER A 191 -20.59 4.64 10.40
C SER A 191 -20.46 4.23 8.92
N PRO A 192 -21.30 4.77 8.02
CA PRO A 192 -21.32 4.36 6.63
C PRO A 192 -19.94 4.55 6.01
N VAL A 193 -19.29 3.42 5.72
CA VAL A 193 -18.08 3.42 4.91
C VAL A 193 -18.44 3.99 3.55
N PRO A 194 -17.65 4.92 3.00
CA PRO A 194 -17.98 5.53 1.70
C PRO A 194 -18.28 4.44 0.66
N PRO A 195 -19.36 4.59 -0.13
CA PRO A 195 -19.79 3.58 -1.10
C PRO A 195 -18.74 3.31 -2.19
N GLU A 196 -17.74 4.19 -2.31
CA GLU A 196 -16.64 4.12 -3.27
C GLU A 196 -15.60 3.02 -2.98
N LEU A 197 -15.67 2.32 -1.84
CA LEU A 197 -14.67 1.31 -1.46
C LEU A 197 -15.14 -0.11 -1.81
N PRO A 198 -14.73 -0.69 -2.95
CA PRO A 198 -14.93 -2.11 -3.22
C PRO A 198 -14.23 -2.98 -2.16
N GLY A 199 -14.71 -4.20 -1.97
CA GLY A 199 -14.27 -5.09 -0.89
C GLY A 199 -12.78 -5.47 -0.92
N ASP A 200 -12.16 -5.41 -2.10
CA ASP A 200 -10.74 -5.70 -2.36
C ASP A 200 -9.86 -4.44 -2.38
N ALA A 201 -10.44 -3.26 -2.09
CA ALA A 201 -9.71 -2.01 -2.10
C ALA A 201 -8.55 -2.01 -1.10
N ARG A 202 -7.42 -1.45 -1.54
CA ARG A 202 -6.30 -1.13 -0.66
C ARG A 202 -6.65 0.10 0.17
N VAL A 203 -6.41 0.00 1.45
CA VAL A 203 -6.59 1.08 2.42
C VAL A 203 -5.25 1.35 3.11
N ARG A 204 -5.04 2.61 3.49
CA ARG A 204 -3.86 3.04 4.22
C ARG A 204 -4.23 3.28 5.67
N LEU A 205 -3.57 2.59 6.59
CA LEU A 205 -3.79 2.71 8.02
C LEU A 205 -2.73 3.61 8.65
N ILE A 206 -3.16 4.62 9.40
CA ILE A 206 -2.30 5.54 10.14
C ILE A 206 -2.63 5.40 11.62
N SER A 207 -1.63 5.11 12.46
CA SER A 207 -1.83 5.01 13.90
C SER A 207 -1.99 6.40 14.54
N THR A 208 -2.91 6.54 15.48
CA THR A 208 -3.08 7.72 16.33
C THR A 208 -2.74 7.40 17.79
N PRO A 209 -1.98 8.24 18.52
CA PRO A 209 -1.46 9.56 18.10
C PRO A 209 -0.39 9.45 16.99
N PRO A 210 -0.29 10.45 16.09
CA PRO A 210 0.70 10.42 15.03
C PRO A 210 2.10 10.47 15.66
N THR A 211 2.96 9.52 15.30
CA THR A 211 4.36 9.55 15.72
C THR A 211 5.00 10.82 15.14
N PRO A 212 5.61 11.70 15.95
CA PRO A 212 6.21 12.93 15.46
C PRO A 212 7.21 12.62 14.32
N GLY A 213 7.08 13.32 13.20
CA GLY A 213 7.92 13.12 12.01
C GLY A 213 7.44 12.04 11.03
N THR A 214 6.37 11.30 11.33
CA THR A 214 5.75 10.44 10.30
C THR A 214 4.92 11.30 9.35
N ASN A 215 5.47 11.52 8.14
CA ASN A 215 4.68 11.85 6.95
C ASN A 215 3.54 10.82 6.80
N LEU A 216 2.61 11.00 5.86
CA LEU A 216 1.47 10.10 5.57
C LEU A 216 1.82 8.62 5.20
N SER A 217 3.01 8.16 5.58
CA SER A 217 3.54 6.80 5.64
C SER A 217 2.74 5.92 6.60
N GLY A 218 1.54 5.51 6.17
CA GLY A 218 0.75 4.47 6.81
C GLY A 218 1.04 3.07 6.27
N LEU A 219 0.56 2.06 6.99
CA LEU A 219 0.59 0.66 6.54
C LEU A 219 -0.48 0.45 5.47
N ASN A 220 -0.12 -0.03 4.29
CA ASN A 220 -1.10 -0.39 3.26
C ASN A 220 -1.65 -1.80 3.53
N LEU A 221 -2.97 -1.91 3.62
CA LEU A 221 -3.70 -3.14 3.95
C LEU A 221 -4.86 -3.33 2.97
N TYR A 222 -5.41 -4.54 2.91
CA TYR A 222 -6.69 -4.78 2.25
C TYR A 222 -7.85 -4.52 3.21
N ARG A 223 -8.99 -4.06 2.66
CA ARG A 223 -10.22 -3.83 3.44
C ARG A 223 -10.72 -5.08 4.18
N THR A 224 -10.45 -6.27 3.66
CA THR A 224 -10.80 -7.56 4.29
C THR A 224 -10.15 -7.78 5.66
N ASN A 225 -9.09 -7.03 6.01
CA ASN A 225 -8.44 -7.10 7.31
C ASN A 225 -9.17 -6.32 8.41
N PHE A 226 -10.28 -5.67 8.08
CA PHE A 226 -11.12 -4.92 9.00
C PHE A 226 -12.40 -5.70 9.27
N VAL A 227 -12.86 -5.63 10.52
CA VAL A 227 -14.09 -6.28 10.97
C VAL A 227 -15.07 -5.18 11.40
N SER A 228 -16.35 -5.34 11.12
CA SER A 228 -17.36 -4.39 11.62
C SER A 228 -17.53 -4.55 13.13
N LEU A 229 -18.00 -3.50 13.80
CA LEU A 229 -18.27 -3.53 15.23
C LEU A 229 -19.31 -4.61 15.56
N GLU A 230 -20.41 -4.67 14.81
CA GLU A 230 -21.46 -5.67 15.06
C GLU A 230 -20.99 -7.10 14.81
N GLN A 231 -20.19 -7.34 13.76
CA GLN A 231 -19.60 -8.66 13.54
C GLN A 231 -18.67 -9.04 14.70
N THR A 232 -17.87 -8.10 15.19
CA THR A 232 -16.99 -8.35 16.34
C THR A 232 -17.79 -8.68 17.60
N ARG A 233 -18.87 -7.93 17.88
CA ARG A 233 -19.81 -8.22 18.97
C ARG A 233 -20.43 -9.60 18.85
N SER A 234 -20.89 -9.99 17.66
CA SER A 234 -21.46 -11.32 17.42
C SER A 234 -20.46 -12.46 17.66
N ILE A 235 -19.18 -12.27 17.31
CA ILE A 235 -18.12 -13.26 17.58
C ILE A 235 -17.93 -13.44 19.08
N VAL A 236 -17.91 -12.34 19.85
CA VAL A 236 -17.77 -12.40 21.31
C VAL A 236 -18.98 -13.05 21.96
N ARG A 237 -20.21 -12.73 21.51
CA ARG A 237 -21.43 -13.43 21.94
C ARG A 237 -21.33 -14.94 21.73
N ALA A 238 -20.87 -15.35 20.55
CA ALA A 238 -20.72 -16.76 20.21
C ALA A 238 -19.63 -17.47 21.05
N GLN A 239 -18.55 -16.76 21.41
CA GLN A 239 -17.51 -17.29 22.29
C GLN A 239 -18.01 -17.47 23.73
N LEU A 240 -18.88 -16.59 24.21
CA LEU A 240 -19.43 -16.61 25.56
C LEU A 240 -20.65 -17.54 25.72
N ALA A 241 -21.31 -17.94 24.64
CA ALA A 241 -22.53 -18.75 24.68
C ALA A 241 -22.38 -20.14 25.36
N GLY A 242 -21.15 -20.59 25.63
CA GLY A 242 -20.86 -21.84 26.35
C GLY A 242 -20.46 -21.66 27.81
N ASP A 243 -20.19 -20.44 28.25
CA ASP A 243 -19.73 -20.17 29.60
C ASP A 243 -20.94 -19.94 30.53
N SER A 244 -20.85 -20.45 31.77
CA SER A 244 -21.92 -20.34 32.78
C SER A 244 -22.17 -18.91 33.28
N TRP A 245 -21.39 -17.94 32.79
CA TRP A 245 -21.49 -16.54 33.10
C TRP A 245 -22.38 -15.90 32.05
N SER A 246 -23.53 -15.36 32.46
CA SER A 246 -24.53 -14.71 31.60
C SER A 246 -24.06 -13.37 31.05
N GLY A 247 -22.83 -13.28 30.51
CA GLY A 247 -22.19 -12.05 30.02
C GLY A 247 -22.34 -11.85 28.51
N ASP A 248 -23.33 -12.47 27.89
CA ASP A 248 -23.59 -12.44 26.45
C ASP A 248 -23.87 -11.02 25.93
N GLU A 249 -24.55 -10.17 26.70
CA GLU A 249 -24.72 -8.76 26.34
C GLU A 249 -23.69 -7.83 26.99
N PHE A 250 -23.16 -8.20 28.15
CA PHE A 250 -22.26 -7.34 28.93
C PHE A 250 -20.94 -7.04 28.21
N LEU A 251 -20.17 -8.08 27.86
CA LEU A 251 -18.84 -7.88 27.31
C LEU A 251 -18.88 -7.17 25.93
N PRO A 252 -19.79 -7.53 25.01
CA PRO A 252 -19.94 -6.83 23.73
C PRO A 252 -20.26 -5.33 23.84
N ALA A 253 -20.86 -4.89 24.95
CA ALA A 253 -21.17 -3.48 25.17
C ALA A 253 -19.90 -2.61 25.31
N PHE A 254 -18.80 -3.16 25.83
CA PHE A 254 -17.52 -2.44 25.96
C PHE A 254 -16.68 -2.47 24.69
N ILE A 255 -17.02 -3.31 23.71
CA ILE A 255 -16.30 -3.33 22.44
C ILE A 255 -16.54 -2.00 21.73
N ARG A 256 -15.44 -1.32 21.39
CA ARG A 256 -15.43 -0.06 20.67
C ARG A 256 -14.79 -0.21 19.31
N ALA A 257 -15.20 0.64 18.38
CA ALA A 257 -14.49 0.83 17.14
C ALA A 257 -13.14 1.49 17.42
N ASN A 258 -12.06 0.87 16.97
CA ASN A 258 -10.70 1.42 17.09
C ASN A 258 -10.17 1.95 15.75
N CYS A 259 -10.94 1.80 14.66
CA CYS A 259 -10.59 2.28 13.33
C CYS A 259 -11.71 3.16 12.76
N TRP A 260 -11.33 4.31 12.20
CA TRP A 260 -12.26 5.23 11.55
C TRP A 260 -11.72 5.75 10.22
N PHE A 261 -12.63 6.00 9.28
CA PHE A 261 -12.31 6.61 8.00
C PHE A 261 -12.00 8.10 8.18
N ASP A 262 -10.88 8.56 7.63
CA ASP A 262 -10.53 9.98 7.64
C ASP A 262 -10.67 10.56 6.23
N GLN A 263 -11.79 11.25 6.02
CA GLN A 263 -12.10 11.89 4.74
C GLN A 263 -11.09 12.99 4.40
N ALA A 264 -10.64 13.77 5.39
CA ALA A 264 -9.74 14.89 5.17
C ALA A 264 -8.34 14.41 4.77
N LEU A 265 -7.79 13.41 5.47
CA LEU A 265 -6.50 12.81 5.11
C LEU A 265 -6.58 12.04 3.79
N THR A 266 -7.72 11.40 3.50
CA THR A 266 -7.92 10.75 2.20
C THR A 266 -7.91 11.79 1.07
N ALA A 267 -8.60 12.92 1.23
CA ALA A 267 -8.60 14.00 0.25
C ALA A 267 -7.20 14.62 0.08
N GLN A 268 -6.46 14.82 1.18
CA GLN A 268 -5.09 15.30 1.15
C GLN A 268 -4.16 14.33 0.39
N LEU A 269 -4.23 13.04 0.71
CA LEU A 269 -3.42 12.00 0.05
C LEU A 269 -3.76 11.91 -1.45
N ARG A 270 -5.05 11.93 -1.80
CA ARG A 270 -5.52 11.97 -3.19
C ARG A 270 -4.93 13.18 -3.92
N THR A 271 -5.02 14.37 -3.32
CA THR A 271 -4.48 15.60 -3.91
C THR A 271 -2.97 15.51 -4.13
N GLN A 272 -2.23 14.97 -3.16
CA GLN A 272 -0.78 14.79 -3.26
C GLN A 272 -0.38 13.79 -4.35
N ASN A 273 -1.02 12.62 -4.43
CA ASN A 273 -0.71 11.61 -5.44
C ASN A 273 -1.02 12.11 -6.86
N VAL A 274 -2.09 12.88 -6.98
CA VAL A 274 -2.62 13.36 -8.26
C VAL A 274 -1.89 14.61 -8.76
N ALA A 275 -1.25 15.38 -7.86
CA ALA A 275 -0.53 16.61 -8.20
C ALA A 275 0.59 16.41 -9.23
N ALA A 276 1.29 15.27 -9.19
CA ALA A 276 2.40 14.97 -10.10
C ALA A 276 1.94 14.49 -11.49
N ILE A 277 0.66 14.15 -11.66
CA ILE A 277 0.14 13.63 -12.93
C ILE A 277 -0.06 14.80 -13.87
N ILE A 278 0.62 14.73 -15.02
CA ILE A 278 0.50 15.65 -16.14
C ILE A 278 0.42 14.80 -17.41
N ALA A 279 -0.69 14.91 -18.13
CA ALA A 279 -0.82 14.33 -19.46
C ALA A 279 -0.12 15.26 -20.47
N ASN A 280 0.72 14.69 -21.30
CA ASN A 280 1.37 15.42 -22.39
C ASN A 280 0.86 14.91 -23.73
N THR A 281 0.45 15.82 -24.59
CA THR A 281 0.19 15.57 -26.00
C THR A 281 1.47 15.79 -26.78
N TRP A 282 1.85 14.79 -27.57
CA TRP A 282 3.09 14.80 -28.33
C TRP A 282 2.83 15.34 -29.72
N ILE A 283 3.51 16.42 -30.09
CA ILE A 283 3.44 17.01 -31.44
C ILE A 283 4.74 16.68 -32.16
N SER A 284 4.63 15.98 -33.29
CA SER A 284 5.78 15.47 -34.03
C SER A 284 6.52 16.60 -34.78
N PRO A 285 7.83 16.45 -35.04
CA PRO A 285 8.53 17.36 -35.94
C PRO A 285 7.85 17.43 -37.32
N GLY A 286 7.65 18.64 -37.83
CA GLY A 286 6.97 18.89 -39.11
C GLY A 286 5.45 18.99 -39.00
N GLU A 287 4.87 18.75 -37.83
CA GLU A 287 3.42 18.89 -37.60
C GLU A 287 3.03 20.35 -37.34
N ILE A 288 1.85 20.73 -37.85
CA ILE A 288 1.29 22.08 -37.68
C ILE A 288 0.74 22.19 -36.24
N VAL A 289 1.33 23.09 -35.45
CA VAL A 289 0.88 23.41 -34.08
C VAL A 289 -0.38 24.26 -34.12
N VAL A 290 -0.41 25.27 -35.00
CA VAL A 290 -1.57 26.14 -35.23
C VAL A 290 -1.67 26.44 -36.71
N ALA A 291 -2.83 26.16 -37.32
CA ALA A 291 -3.08 26.51 -38.71
C ALA A 291 -3.32 28.02 -38.87
N LYS A 292 -3.00 28.56 -40.05
CA LYS A 292 -3.25 29.95 -40.42
C LYS A 292 -4.74 30.28 -40.29
N GLY A 293 -5.03 31.40 -39.63
CA GLY A 293 -6.39 31.87 -39.41
C GLY A 293 -7.09 31.24 -38.20
N SER A 294 -6.49 30.23 -37.55
CA SER A 294 -7.02 29.67 -36.31
C SER A 294 -6.73 30.59 -35.12
N VAL A 295 -7.68 30.62 -34.19
CA VAL A 295 -7.51 31.29 -32.89
C VAL A 295 -6.59 30.44 -32.02
N ILE A 296 -5.63 31.08 -31.35
CA ILE A 296 -4.69 30.43 -30.44
C ILE A 296 -5.43 30.12 -29.13
N ASP A 297 -5.64 28.85 -28.87
CA ASP A 297 -6.18 28.34 -27.62
C ASP A 297 -5.07 28.17 -26.55
N ASP A 298 -5.46 27.76 -25.34
CA ASP A 298 -4.53 27.56 -24.23
C ASP A 298 -3.47 26.49 -24.54
N GLN A 299 -3.85 25.43 -25.27
CA GLN A 299 -2.96 24.33 -25.63
C GLN A 299 -1.94 24.76 -26.70
N ALA A 300 -2.38 25.46 -27.73
CA ALA A 300 -1.54 26.07 -28.75
C ALA A 300 -0.54 27.05 -28.12
N LYS A 301 -0.98 27.89 -27.18
CA LYS A 301 -0.09 28.78 -26.45
C LYS A 301 0.97 27.99 -25.67
N ALA A 302 0.57 26.96 -24.91
CA ALA A 302 1.50 26.11 -24.18
C ALA A 302 2.52 25.42 -25.12
N ALA A 303 2.08 24.99 -26.31
CA ALA A 303 2.94 24.42 -27.34
C ALA A 303 3.96 25.42 -27.86
N LEU A 304 3.52 26.64 -28.19
CA LEU A 304 4.37 27.72 -28.66
C LEU A 304 5.37 28.19 -27.59
N ASP A 305 4.96 28.25 -26.32
CA ASP A 305 5.85 28.55 -25.20
C ASP A 305 6.93 27.46 -25.03
N GLN A 306 6.58 26.18 -25.14
CA GLN A 306 7.56 25.09 -25.14
C GLN A 306 8.53 25.17 -26.32
N LEU A 307 8.01 25.47 -27.51
CA LEU A 307 8.83 25.65 -28.70
C LEU A 307 9.82 26.80 -28.49
N ARG A 308 9.37 27.93 -27.94
CA ARG A 308 10.21 29.08 -27.61
C ARG A 308 11.29 28.73 -26.60
N LEU A 309 10.95 28.00 -25.53
CA LEU A 309 11.93 27.52 -24.55
C LEU A 309 12.99 26.62 -25.20
N ARG A 310 12.58 25.74 -26.12
CA ARG A 310 13.53 24.88 -26.83
C ARG A 310 14.40 25.63 -27.81
N VAL A 311 13.85 26.56 -28.58
CA VAL A 311 14.61 27.43 -29.50
C VAL A 311 15.63 28.24 -28.70
N ASN A 312 15.21 28.88 -27.59
CA ASN A 312 16.11 29.65 -26.73
C ASN A 312 17.23 28.77 -26.13
N ARG A 313 16.91 27.53 -25.71
CA ARG A 313 17.92 26.57 -25.24
C ARG A 313 18.89 26.17 -26.35
N ALA A 314 18.41 25.93 -27.56
CA ALA A 314 19.24 25.56 -28.70
C ALA A 314 20.13 26.73 -29.20
N SER A 315 19.64 27.97 -29.06
CA SER A 315 20.38 29.18 -29.39
C SER A 315 21.41 29.59 -28.33
N SER A 316 21.32 29.06 -27.11
CA SER A 316 22.25 29.41 -26.03
C SER A 316 23.66 28.86 -26.32
N PRO A 317 24.72 29.69 -26.34
CA PRO A 317 26.07 29.26 -26.74
C PRO A 317 26.65 28.13 -25.87
N ALA A 318 26.16 27.98 -24.63
CA ALA A 318 26.55 26.91 -23.73
C ALA A 318 26.19 25.50 -24.24
N SER A 319 25.13 25.33 -25.06
CA SER A 319 24.81 24.03 -25.65
C SER A 319 25.63 23.71 -26.90
N ARG A 320 26.32 24.69 -27.51
CA ARG A 320 27.25 24.47 -28.63
C ARG A 320 28.61 23.92 -28.18
N GLN A 321 28.95 24.05 -26.90
CA GLN A 321 30.24 23.61 -26.37
C GLN A 321 30.22 22.21 -25.75
N ARG A 322 29.15 21.42 -25.88
CA ARG A 322 29.25 19.99 -25.60
C ARG A 322 30.02 19.36 -26.78
N PRO A 323 31.30 18.98 -26.64
CA PRO A 323 31.95 18.21 -27.68
C PRO A 323 31.10 16.95 -27.86
N VAL A 324 30.48 16.82 -29.03
CA VAL A 324 29.88 15.57 -29.44
C VAL A 324 31.05 14.60 -29.50
N ALA A 325 31.28 13.86 -28.42
CA ALA A 325 32.23 12.77 -28.43
C ALA A 325 31.87 11.94 -29.66
N PRO A 326 32.85 11.63 -30.54
CA PRO A 326 32.57 10.86 -31.74
C PRO A 326 31.78 9.62 -31.30
N PRO A 327 30.70 9.25 -32.01
CA PRO A 327 29.88 8.11 -31.62
C PRO A 327 30.82 6.92 -31.49
N VAL A 328 31.09 6.53 -30.24
CA VAL A 328 31.91 5.37 -29.96
C VAL A 328 31.12 4.21 -30.55
N PRO A 329 31.68 3.45 -31.51
CA PRO A 329 30.93 2.38 -32.14
C PRO A 329 30.46 1.42 -31.03
N TRP A 330 29.15 1.23 -30.91
CA TRP A 330 28.51 0.47 -29.83
C TRP A 330 29.05 -0.97 -29.68
N TRP A 331 29.72 -1.50 -30.70
CA TRP A 331 30.38 -2.79 -30.68
C TRP A 331 31.74 -2.80 -29.95
N LYS A 332 32.41 -1.65 -29.76
CA LYS A 332 33.70 -1.59 -29.03
C LYS A 332 33.55 -1.53 -27.51
N THR A 333 32.42 -1.07 -26.98
CA THR A 333 32.23 -0.96 -25.52
C THR A 333 31.53 -2.17 -24.90
N ASN A 334 30.94 -3.07 -25.70
CA ASN A 334 30.05 -4.12 -25.17
C ASN A 334 30.62 -5.55 -25.25
N LEU A 335 31.76 -5.78 -25.91
CA LEU A 335 32.40 -7.11 -25.95
C LEU A 335 33.37 -7.39 -24.78
N GLN A 336 33.75 -6.36 -24.02
CA GLN A 336 34.66 -6.52 -22.88
C GLN A 336 33.95 -6.47 -21.52
N ASP A 337 32.63 -6.23 -21.46
CA ASP A 337 31.90 -6.28 -20.20
C ASP A 337 31.69 -7.73 -19.76
N PRO A 338 32.33 -8.20 -18.66
CA PRO A 338 32.19 -9.58 -18.17
C PRO A 338 30.74 -9.91 -17.79
N LEU A 339 29.94 -8.89 -17.48
CA LEU A 339 28.51 -9.01 -17.18
C LEU A 339 27.69 -9.56 -18.36
N PHE A 340 28.05 -9.22 -19.61
CA PHE A 340 27.32 -9.74 -20.78
C PHE A 340 27.48 -11.25 -20.91
N TRP A 341 28.69 -11.78 -20.67
CA TRP A 341 28.95 -13.22 -20.66
C TRP A 341 28.28 -13.95 -19.50
N ILE A 342 28.19 -13.32 -18.33
CA ILE A 342 27.46 -13.89 -17.18
C ILE A 342 25.96 -13.99 -17.48
N VAL A 343 25.35 -12.94 -18.04
CA VAL A 343 23.92 -12.94 -18.39
C VAL A 343 23.62 -13.95 -19.51
N ALA A 344 24.48 -14.03 -20.53
CA ALA A 344 24.37 -15.04 -21.58
C ALA A 344 24.49 -16.48 -21.00
N GLY A 345 25.44 -16.71 -20.08
CA GLY A 345 25.61 -18.00 -19.41
C GLY A 345 24.40 -18.40 -18.55
N ILE A 346 23.81 -17.44 -17.82
CA ILE A 346 22.59 -17.69 -17.01
C ILE A 346 21.40 -18.04 -17.91
N LEU A 347 21.23 -17.34 -19.04
CA LEU A 347 20.15 -17.64 -20.00
C LEU A 347 20.27 -19.06 -20.58
N VAL A 348 21.50 -19.50 -20.89
CA VAL A 348 21.77 -20.87 -21.35
C VAL A 348 21.44 -21.89 -20.26
N LEU A 349 21.81 -21.64 -19.00
CA LEU A 349 21.48 -22.52 -17.87
C LEU A 349 19.98 -22.61 -17.60
N ILE A 350 19.23 -21.50 -17.73
CA ILE A 350 17.77 -21.50 -17.58
C ILE A 350 17.12 -22.28 -18.74
N ALA A 351 17.59 -22.12 -19.97
CA ALA A 351 17.10 -22.88 -21.12
C ALA A 351 17.37 -24.38 -20.96
N ALA A 352 18.57 -24.76 -20.50
CA ALA A 352 18.91 -26.15 -20.21
C ALA A 352 18.07 -26.73 -19.06
N GLY A 353 17.92 -25.99 -17.96
CA GLY A 353 17.13 -26.41 -16.81
C GLY A 353 15.65 -26.57 -17.12
N THR A 354 15.09 -25.70 -17.96
CA THR A 354 13.70 -25.83 -18.42
C THR A 354 13.49 -27.02 -19.35
N LEU A 355 14.46 -27.35 -20.21
CA LEU A 355 14.44 -28.56 -21.04
C LEU A 355 14.52 -29.84 -20.20
N VAL A 356 15.43 -29.89 -19.23
CA VAL A 356 15.57 -31.03 -18.30
C VAL A 356 14.31 -31.20 -17.45
N TRP A 357 13.78 -30.11 -16.90
CA TRP A 357 12.54 -30.16 -16.11
C TRP A 357 11.35 -30.64 -16.94
N ARG A 358 11.29 -30.27 -18.23
CA ARG A 358 10.24 -30.74 -19.15
C ARG A 358 10.41 -32.21 -19.53
N ALA A 359 11.64 -32.71 -19.63
CA ALA A 359 11.93 -34.12 -19.88
C ALA A 359 11.65 -35.02 -18.67
N PHE A 360 11.85 -34.51 -17.44
CA PHE A 360 11.59 -35.25 -16.20
C PHE A 360 10.15 -35.14 -15.68
N ARG A 361 9.31 -34.29 -16.29
CA ARG A 361 7.87 -34.29 -16.02
C ARG A 361 7.21 -35.41 -16.84
N SER A 362 7.31 -36.63 -16.35
CA SER A 362 6.48 -37.74 -16.83
C SER A 362 4.99 -37.37 -16.73
N PRO A 363 4.16 -37.79 -17.71
CA PRO A 363 2.74 -37.46 -17.73
C PRO A 363 2.06 -38.10 -16.52
N ARG A 364 1.75 -37.28 -15.51
CA ARG A 364 0.86 -37.70 -14.43
C ARG A 364 -0.54 -37.78 -15.03
N VAL A 365 -1.09 -39.00 -15.00
CA VAL A 365 -2.49 -39.29 -15.28
C VAL A 365 -3.35 -38.39 -14.39
N ASP A 366 -4.25 -37.64 -15.03
CA ASP A 366 -5.22 -36.77 -14.37
C ASP A 366 -6.20 -37.61 -13.52
N LEU A 367 -5.89 -37.74 -12.23
CA LEU A 367 -6.88 -38.10 -11.22
C LEU A 367 -7.62 -36.84 -10.81
N VAL A 368 -8.62 -36.47 -11.61
CA VAL A 368 -9.68 -35.54 -11.21
C VAL A 368 -10.42 -36.16 -10.02
N PRO A 369 -10.59 -35.46 -8.88
CA PRO A 369 -11.49 -35.93 -7.84
C PRO A 369 -12.92 -35.75 -8.35
N GLY A 370 -13.52 -36.85 -8.78
CA GLY A 370 -14.95 -36.93 -9.05
C GLY A 370 -15.72 -36.55 -7.79
N THR A 371 -16.53 -35.49 -7.90
CA THR A 371 -17.54 -35.12 -6.91
C THR A 371 -18.64 -36.19 -6.91
N VAL A 372 -18.44 -37.24 -6.12
CA VAL A 372 -19.48 -38.24 -5.86
C VAL A 372 -20.53 -37.63 -4.93
N ARG A 373 -21.59 -37.13 -5.55
CA ARG A 373 -22.85 -36.75 -4.92
C ARG A 373 -23.74 -37.99 -4.83
N ASP A 374 -23.45 -38.88 -3.88
CA ASP A 374 -24.29 -40.06 -3.60
C ASP A 374 -25.28 -39.77 -2.47
N SER A 375 -26.43 -39.20 -2.84
CA SER A 375 -27.59 -39.03 -1.97
C SER A 375 -28.58 -40.21 -2.05
N LYS A 376 -28.10 -41.44 -2.30
CA LYS A 376 -28.96 -42.63 -2.45
C LYS A 376 -28.74 -43.76 -1.44
N LEU A 377 -27.71 -43.72 -0.60
CA LEU A 377 -27.44 -44.80 0.37
C LEU A 377 -28.15 -44.66 1.73
N LEU A 378 -28.92 -43.60 1.97
CA LEU A 378 -29.70 -43.42 3.20
C LEU A 378 -31.17 -43.88 3.12
N ARG A 379 -31.58 -44.60 2.06
CA ARG A 379 -32.97 -45.04 1.86
C ARG A 379 -33.21 -46.56 1.90
N LEU A 380 -32.24 -47.37 2.31
CA LEU A 380 -32.43 -48.84 2.39
C LEU A 380 -32.15 -49.46 3.76
N ALA A 381 -32.00 -48.67 4.83
CA ALA A 381 -31.70 -49.17 6.17
C ALA A 381 -32.93 -49.25 7.11
N SER A 382 -34.15 -49.37 6.60
CA SER A 382 -35.36 -49.40 7.44
C SER A 382 -36.24 -50.64 7.27
N THR A 383 -35.68 -51.79 6.90
CA THR A 383 -36.43 -53.05 7.00
C THR A 383 -35.55 -54.22 7.43
N ARG A 384 -35.95 -54.79 8.58
CA ARG A 384 -35.79 -56.17 9.03
C ARG A 384 -34.61 -56.48 9.96
N ARG A 385 -34.93 -56.41 11.26
CA ARG A 385 -34.34 -57.26 12.32
C ARG A 385 -34.44 -58.74 11.93
N THR A 386 -33.34 -59.48 12.06
CA THR A 386 -33.19 -60.59 13.02
C THR A 386 -31.76 -61.16 12.94
N GLY A 387 -30.99 -60.97 14.01
CA GLY A 387 -29.94 -61.89 14.47
C GLY A 387 -28.63 -61.96 13.67
N HIS A 388 -27.77 -60.94 13.76
CA HIS A 388 -26.33 -61.10 13.44
C HIS A 388 -25.45 -60.03 14.13
N ASP A 389 -25.74 -59.72 15.40
CA ASP A 389 -25.30 -58.46 16.03
C ASP A 389 -23.86 -58.45 16.61
N SER A 390 -23.13 -59.57 16.68
CA SER A 390 -21.81 -59.58 17.37
C SER A 390 -20.57 -59.62 16.47
N LEU A 391 -20.71 -59.98 15.19
CA LEU A 391 -19.58 -60.04 14.25
C LEU A 391 -19.42 -58.76 13.43
N MET A 392 -20.52 -58.05 13.14
CA MET A 392 -20.44 -56.80 12.37
C MET A 392 -19.91 -55.62 13.20
N GLU A 393 -20.16 -55.62 14.51
CA GLU A 393 -19.68 -54.58 15.42
C GLU A 393 -18.14 -54.58 15.51
N LYS A 394 -17.50 -55.77 15.43
CA LYS A 394 -16.04 -55.90 15.42
C LYS A 394 -15.37 -55.50 14.09
N VAL A 395 -16.06 -55.72 12.97
CA VAL A 395 -15.53 -55.35 11.64
C VAL A 395 -15.70 -53.86 11.35
N LEU A 396 -16.81 -53.26 11.79
CA LEU A 396 -17.02 -51.81 11.66
C LEU A 396 -16.13 -51.00 12.60
N THR A 397 -15.88 -51.49 13.82
CA THR A 397 -14.98 -50.80 14.75
C THR A 397 -13.52 -50.86 14.29
N SER A 398 -13.05 -51.98 13.73
CA SER A 398 -11.66 -52.10 13.27
C SER A 398 -11.35 -51.18 12.08
N GLU A 399 -12.23 -51.08 11.08
CA GLU A 399 -12.01 -50.18 9.93
C GLU A 399 -12.08 -48.69 10.31
N ILE A 400 -13.00 -48.32 11.21
CA ILE A 400 -13.12 -46.93 11.67
C ILE A 400 -11.88 -46.53 12.47
N ILE A 401 -11.40 -47.40 13.37
CA ILE A 401 -10.18 -47.15 14.14
C ILE A 401 -8.97 -47.04 13.20
N GLN A 402 -8.86 -47.93 12.21
CA GLN A 402 -7.73 -47.90 11.26
C GLN A 402 -7.74 -46.65 10.37
N ARG A 403 -8.92 -46.15 9.96
CA ARG A 403 -9.05 -44.87 9.24
C ARG A 403 -8.74 -43.66 10.11
N LEU A 404 -9.15 -43.66 11.38
CA LEU A 404 -8.81 -42.60 12.33
C LEU A 404 -7.30 -42.53 12.60
N PHE A 405 -6.64 -43.68 12.73
CA PHE A 405 -5.18 -43.73 12.85
C PHE A 405 -4.48 -43.23 11.57
N GLY A 406 -4.97 -43.62 10.39
CA GLY A 406 -4.47 -43.11 9.12
C GLY A 406 -4.60 -41.59 8.99
N GLN A 407 -5.77 -41.03 9.32
CA GLN A 407 -6.00 -39.58 9.31
C GLN A 407 -5.09 -38.85 10.30
N ARG A 408 -4.94 -39.37 11.54
CA ARG A 408 -4.04 -38.77 12.53
C ARG A 408 -2.59 -38.77 12.07
N GLN A 409 -2.14 -39.85 11.41
CA GLN A 409 -0.78 -39.93 10.86
C GLN A 409 -0.53 -38.84 9.81
N THR A 410 -1.48 -38.64 8.89
CA THR A 410 -1.37 -37.58 7.87
C THR A 410 -1.43 -36.17 8.48
N MET A 411 -2.20 -35.98 9.56
CA MET A 411 -2.24 -34.70 10.27
C MET A 411 -0.91 -34.41 10.98
N ILE A 412 -0.28 -35.42 11.60
CA ILE A 412 1.03 -35.27 12.22
C ILE A 412 2.10 -34.97 11.17
N GLU A 413 2.06 -35.65 10.02
CA GLU A 413 3.01 -35.45 8.92
C GLU A 413 2.88 -34.05 8.29
N THR A 414 1.64 -33.57 8.11
CA THR A 414 1.40 -32.18 7.65
C THR A 414 1.84 -31.16 8.67
N GLN A 415 1.64 -31.39 9.98
CA GLN A 415 2.16 -30.51 11.02
C GLN A 415 3.69 -30.45 11.04
N LEU A 416 4.37 -31.60 10.89
CA LEU A 416 5.83 -31.66 10.79
C LEU A 416 6.36 -30.96 9.51
N SER A 417 5.62 -31.08 8.40
CA SER A 417 5.95 -30.35 7.16
C SER A 417 5.77 -28.83 7.33
N VAL A 418 4.72 -28.39 8.03
CA VAL A 418 4.48 -26.97 8.31
C VAL A 418 5.54 -26.40 9.26
N THR A 419 5.95 -27.14 10.30
CA THR A 419 6.97 -26.66 11.25
C THR A 419 8.35 -26.58 10.59
N SER A 420 8.73 -27.55 9.77
CA SER A 420 9.99 -27.49 9.00
C SER A 420 9.97 -26.36 7.95
N GLY A 421 8.82 -26.12 7.31
CA GLY A 421 8.61 -24.95 6.44
C GLY A 421 8.76 -23.62 7.18
N ALA A 422 8.21 -23.52 8.39
CA ALA A 422 8.33 -22.33 9.24
C ALA A 422 9.80 -22.06 9.64
N MET A 423 10.55 -23.09 10.05
CA MET A 423 11.98 -22.95 10.36
C MET A 423 12.81 -22.52 9.15
N ALA A 424 12.48 -23.03 7.94
CA ALA A 424 13.16 -22.60 6.72
C ALA A 424 12.88 -21.13 6.37
N LEU A 425 11.66 -20.65 6.62
CA LEU A 425 11.32 -19.23 6.45
C LEU A 425 12.03 -18.34 7.47
N GLU A 426 12.08 -18.75 8.74
CA GLU A 426 12.79 -18.02 9.80
C GLU A 426 14.29 -17.89 9.47
N SER A 427 14.91 -18.97 8.99
CA SER A 427 16.31 -18.96 8.54
C SER A 427 16.54 -17.99 7.36
N ARG A 428 15.60 -17.94 6.40
CA ARG A 428 15.67 -17.00 5.27
C ARG A 428 15.48 -15.56 5.73
N LEU A 429 14.55 -15.32 6.66
CA LEU A 429 14.29 -13.99 7.22
C LEU A 429 15.54 -13.48 7.95
N GLY A 430 16.15 -14.30 8.80
CA GLY A 430 17.39 -13.96 9.50
C GLY A 430 18.60 -13.75 8.58
N ARG A 431 18.61 -14.31 7.37
CA ARG A 431 19.63 -14.01 6.35
C ARG A 431 19.38 -12.65 5.69
N VAL A 432 18.13 -12.36 5.35
CA VAL A 432 17.74 -11.07 4.76
C VAL A 432 17.97 -9.93 5.74
N GLU A 433 17.64 -10.11 7.01
CA GLU A 433 17.85 -9.12 8.06
C GLU A 433 19.34 -8.80 8.26
N ARG A 434 20.20 -9.83 8.30
CA ARG A 434 21.66 -9.64 8.34
C ARG A 434 22.20 -8.95 7.09
N GLN A 435 21.68 -9.29 5.92
CA GLN A 435 22.07 -8.62 4.67
C GLN A 435 21.64 -7.15 4.66
N MET A 436 20.44 -6.82 5.16
CA MET A 436 19.97 -5.44 5.28
C MET A 436 20.83 -4.64 6.26
N HIS A 437 21.11 -5.15 7.46
CA HIS A 437 21.99 -4.50 8.43
C HIS A 437 23.40 -4.26 7.87
N SER A 438 23.95 -5.24 7.14
CA SER A 438 25.23 -5.09 6.45
C SER A 438 25.22 -3.95 5.42
N ARG A 439 24.13 -3.82 4.64
CA ARG A 439 23.99 -2.73 3.66
C ARG A 439 23.77 -1.38 4.34
N PHE A 440 23.03 -1.31 5.45
CA PHE A 440 22.89 -0.09 6.23
C PHE A 440 24.24 0.43 6.73
N HIS A 441 25.06 -0.44 7.33
CA HIS A 441 26.40 -0.05 7.76
C HIS A 441 27.35 0.30 6.60
N ALA A 442 27.13 -0.25 5.41
CA ALA A 442 27.88 0.16 4.23
C ALA A 442 27.46 1.57 3.76
N TYR A 443 26.16 1.89 3.79
CA TYR A 443 25.66 3.22 3.47
C TYR A 443 26.05 4.27 4.50
N GLU A 444 25.97 3.97 5.79
CA GLU A 444 26.45 4.86 6.86
C GLU A 444 27.92 5.23 6.66
N ARG A 445 28.77 4.24 6.38
CA ARG A 445 30.20 4.48 6.07
C ARG A 445 30.37 5.35 4.84
N ARG A 446 29.58 5.12 3.77
CA ARG A 446 29.66 5.92 2.56
C ARG A 446 29.17 7.35 2.77
N ILE A 447 28.17 7.56 3.63
CA ILE A 447 27.70 8.91 3.99
C ILE A 447 28.79 9.68 4.71
N VAL A 448 29.44 9.07 5.71
CA VAL A 448 30.56 9.71 6.44
C VAL A 448 31.72 10.03 5.50
N GLU A 449 32.03 9.13 4.56
CA GLU A 449 33.07 9.35 3.55
C GLU A 449 32.70 10.52 2.61
N LEU A 450 31.45 10.58 2.15
CA LEU A 450 30.96 11.69 1.31
C LEU A 450 30.92 13.01 2.07
N GLU A 451 30.58 13.02 3.35
CA GLU A 451 30.62 14.22 4.20
C GLU A 451 32.06 14.74 4.35
N LYS A 452 33.04 13.83 4.46
CA LYS A 452 34.45 14.17 4.48
C LYS A 452 34.93 14.75 3.14
N GLU A 453 34.58 14.11 2.02
CA GLU A 453 34.88 14.61 0.67
C GLU A 453 34.27 16.01 0.46
N LEU A 454 33.04 16.24 0.96
CA LEU A 454 32.38 17.54 0.88
C LEU A 454 33.15 18.61 1.68
N ALA A 455 33.53 18.30 2.92
CA ALA A 455 34.30 19.20 3.78
C ALA A 455 35.66 19.58 3.17
N GLU A 456 36.38 18.60 2.60
CA GLU A 456 37.64 18.84 1.88
C GLU A 456 37.42 19.75 0.65
N SER A 457 36.34 19.54 -0.10
CA SER A 457 36.00 20.37 -1.27
C SER A 457 35.62 21.82 -0.89
N GLU A 458 34.97 22.01 0.25
CA GLU A 458 34.65 23.33 0.79
C GLU A 458 35.92 24.07 1.24
N GLU A 459 36.87 23.37 1.85
CA GLU A 459 38.15 23.94 2.26
C GLU A 459 38.96 24.40 1.05
N LEU A 460 39.09 23.56 0.00
CA LEU A 460 39.72 23.94 -1.26
C LEU A 460 39.02 25.15 -1.92
N SER A 461 37.68 25.19 -1.87
CA SER A 461 36.91 26.33 -2.38
C SER A 461 37.21 27.62 -1.60
N ARG A 462 37.32 27.55 -0.27
CA ARG A 462 37.71 28.68 0.59
C ARG A 462 39.13 29.15 0.28
N GLU A 463 40.08 28.24 0.06
CA GLU A 463 41.45 28.57 -0.32
C GLU A 463 41.51 29.27 -1.69
N LEU A 464 40.77 28.77 -2.68
CA LEU A 464 40.69 29.39 -4.00
C LEU A 464 40.10 30.80 -3.92
N ILE A 465 39.05 31.00 -3.12
CA ILE A 465 38.47 32.33 -2.89
C ILE A 465 39.50 33.26 -2.24
N ARG A 466 40.22 32.81 -1.21
CA ARG A 466 41.29 33.60 -0.56
C ARG A 466 42.42 33.95 -1.53
N ALA A 467 42.84 33.02 -2.38
CA ALA A 467 43.84 33.27 -3.42
C ALA A 467 43.35 34.31 -4.44
N LYS A 468 42.09 34.21 -4.89
CA LYS A 468 41.48 35.16 -5.82
C LYS A 468 41.37 36.57 -5.21
N ILE A 469 40.99 36.69 -3.94
CA ILE A 469 40.96 37.97 -3.22
C ILE A 469 42.36 38.60 -3.15
N ARG A 470 43.41 37.80 -2.88
CA ARG A 470 44.79 38.29 -2.85
C ARG A 470 45.24 38.81 -4.22
N ASN A 471 44.95 38.09 -5.29
CA ASN A 471 45.28 38.54 -6.65
C ASN A 471 44.56 39.84 -7.02
N VAL A 472 43.26 39.94 -6.75
CA VAL A 472 42.48 41.17 -7.00
C VAL A 472 43.05 42.35 -6.20
N LYS A 473 43.48 42.12 -4.95
CA LYS A 473 44.11 43.17 -4.13
C LYS A 473 45.45 43.63 -4.72
N LEU A 474 46.27 42.72 -5.23
CA LEU A 474 47.53 43.06 -5.90
C LEU A 474 47.29 43.84 -7.20
N GLU A 475 46.31 43.42 -8.01
CA GLU A 475 45.91 44.14 -9.23
C GLU A 475 45.43 45.56 -8.91
N LEU A 476 44.62 45.72 -7.85
CA LEU A 476 44.12 47.02 -7.42
C LEU A 476 45.24 47.93 -6.90
N GLN A 477 46.21 47.38 -6.16
CA GLN A 477 47.39 48.13 -5.71
C GLN A 477 48.29 48.54 -6.89
N ALA A 478 48.49 47.67 -7.88
CA ALA A 478 49.24 48.00 -9.09
C ALA A 478 48.55 49.09 -9.91
N ALA A 479 47.21 49.03 -10.03
CA ALA A 479 46.43 50.08 -10.69
C ALA A 479 46.49 51.41 -9.92
N GLN A 480 46.47 51.38 -8.59
CA GLN A 480 46.63 52.59 -7.76
C GLN A 480 48.02 53.22 -7.90
N ALA A 481 49.09 52.41 -7.97
CA ALA A 481 50.44 52.91 -8.21
C ALA A 481 50.56 53.56 -9.60
N GLN A 482 49.96 52.95 -10.64
CA GLN A 482 49.90 53.54 -11.98
C GLN A 482 49.12 54.87 -12.01
N ASP A 483 48.02 54.98 -11.27
CA ASP A 483 47.25 56.22 -11.16
C ASP A 483 48.03 57.32 -10.43
N GLN A 484 48.81 56.97 -9.39
CA GLN A 484 49.70 57.91 -8.70
C GLN A 484 50.84 58.40 -9.60
N ASP A 485 51.53 57.50 -10.31
CA ASP A 485 52.59 57.86 -11.27
C ASP A 485 52.04 58.78 -12.38
N SER A 486 50.80 58.54 -12.84
CA SER A 486 50.15 59.39 -13.85
C SER A 486 49.85 60.81 -13.34
N LYS A 487 49.52 60.96 -12.05
CA LYS A 487 49.28 62.26 -11.41
C LYS A 487 50.56 63.03 -11.18
N ASP A 488 51.65 62.36 -10.83
CA ASP A 488 52.96 63.00 -10.65
C ASP A 488 53.55 63.48 -11.99
N GLN A 489 53.29 62.79 -13.11
CA GLN A 489 53.68 63.27 -14.45
C GLN A 489 52.83 64.43 -14.98
N THR A 490 51.61 64.64 -14.43
CA THR A 490 50.74 65.77 -14.78
C THR A 490 50.83 66.94 -13.80
N GLY A 491 51.87 66.97 -12.96
CA GLY A 491 52.26 68.14 -12.17
C GLY A 491 52.39 69.40 -13.05
N PRO A 492 51.99 70.57 -12.54
CA PRO A 492 51.77 71.77 -13.35
C PRO A 492 53.07 72.19 -14.04
N ARG A 493 53.09 72.07 -15.37
CA ARG A 493 54.00 72.86 -16.20
C ARG A 493 53.64 74.33 -15.96
N LEU A 494 54.26 74.92 -14.96
CA LEU A 494 54.31 76.36 -14.77
C LEU A 494 54.91 76.94 -16.05
N ASN A 495 54.04 77.49 -16.89
CA ASN A 495 54.40 78.40 -17.97
C ASN A 495 55.15 79.57 -17.34
N LEU A 496 56.48 79.53 -17.42
CA LEU A 496 57.33 80.70 -17.27
C LEU A 496 57.32 81.43 -18.62
N ASN A 497 56.69 82.61 -18.60
CA ASN A 497 56.95 83.69 -19.55
C ASN A 497 58.36 84.26 -19.32
#